data_AF-A0A920GIA8-F1
#
_entry.id   AF-A0A920GIA8-F1
#
_cell.length_a   1.000
_cell.length_b   1.000
_cell.length_c   1.000
_cell.angle_alpha   90.00
_cell.angle_beta   90.00
_cell.angle_gamma   90.00
#
_symmetry.space_group_name_H-M   'P 1'
#
loop_
_entity.id
_entity.type
_entity.pdbx_description
1 polymer ?
#
loop_
_entity_poly.entity_id
_entity_poly.type
_entity_poly.pdbx_seq_one_letter_code
_entity_poly.pdbx_strand_id
1 'polypeptide(L)' 'MKTVLCFYFEAFDEPWKRGAGKTHGIWEKHFGLFTVDGKAKVFLVEFS' A
#
# COMPACT_ATOMS: atom_id res chain seq x y z
N MET A 1 19.40 -22.16 6.57
CA MET A 1 18.31 -21.40 5.89
C MET A 1 18.81 -19.98 5.72
N LYS A 2 18.72 -19.39 4.52
CA LYS A 2 19.08 -17.99 4.30
C LYS A 2 17.83 -17.13 4.49
N THR A 3 17.88 -16.20 5.44
CA THR A 3 16.83 -15.21 5.65
C THR A 3 16.98 -14.11 4.59
N VAL A 4 15.91 -13.80 3.87
CA VAL A 4 15.90 -12.66 2.93
C VAL A 4 15.27 -11.48 3.66
N LEU A 5 16.05 -10.41 3.83
CA LEU A 5 15.53 -9.14 4.31
C LEU A 5 14.68 -8.53 3.18
N CYS A 6 13.39 -8.33 3.43
CA CYS A 6 12.45 -7.75 2.47
C CYS A 6 11.81 -6.50 3.07
N PHE A 7 11.94 -5.37 2.37
CA PHE A 7 11.22 -4.15 2.69
C PHE A 7 9.97 -4.09 1.81
N TYR A 8 8.84 -4.52 2.35
CA TYR A 8 7.57 -4.51 1.62
C TYR A 8 7.04 -3.08 1.49
N PHE A 9 6.69 -2.71 0.26
CA PHE A 9 6.20 -1.38 -0.08
C PHE A 9 4.67 -1.44 -0.25
N GLU A 10 3.85 -0.70 0.48
CA GLU A 10 4.18 0.22 1.58
C GLU A 10 3.18 0.10 2.74
N ALA A 11 3.46 0.78 3.86
CA ALA A 11 2.59 0.68 5.03
C ALA A 11 1.21 1.32 4.79
N PHE A 12 1.17 2.55 4.26
CA PHE A 12 -0.06 3.33 4.12
C PHE A 12 -0.26 3.82 2.70
N ASP A 13 -1.50 3.97 2.29
CA ASP A 13 -1.82 4.67 1.05
C ASP A 13 -1.30 6.11 1.09
N GLU A 14 -0.70 6.55 -0.01
CA GLU A 14 -0.14 7.90 -0.16
C GLU A 14 -0.86 8.68 -1.26
N PRO A 15 -1.94 9.41 -0.95
CA PRO A 15 -2.76 10.11 -1.94
C PRO A 15 -2.02 11.19 -2.73
N TRP A 16 -0.88 11.64 -2.20
CA TRP A 16 -0.06 12.69 -2.77
C TRP A 16 0.88 12.20 -3.89
N LYS A 17 1.16 10.88 -3.99
CA LYS A 17 2.11 10.30 -4.96
C LYS A 17 1.79 10.52 -6.45
N ARG A 18 0.64 11.10 -6.77
CA ARG A 18 0.26 11.49 -8.15
C ARG A 18 0.21 13.00 -8.30
N GLY A 19 0.76 13.52 -9.41
CA GLY A 19 0.46 14.87 -9.89
C GLY A 19 -1.01 15.05 -10.28
N ALA A 20 -1.56 16.24 -10.03
CA ALA A 20 -2.94 16.58 -10.39
C ALA A 20 -3.22 16.34 -11.89
N GLY A 21 -4.39 15.80 -12.23
CA GLY A 21 -4.88 15.73 -13.62
C GLY A 21 -4.47 14.52 -14.49
N LYS A 22 -3.57 13.63 -14.04
CA LYS A 22 -3.15 12.45 -14.84
C LYS A 22 -3.91 11.15 -14.53
N THR A 23 -4.45 10.45 -15.53
CA THR A 23 -5.11 9.14 -15.32
C THR A 23 -4.13 7.97 -15.28
N HIS A 24 -2.94 8.13 -15.87
CA HIS A 24 -1.87 7.16 -15.76
C HIS A 24 -1.22 7.22 -14.36
N GLY A 25 -0.90 6.07 -13.76
CA GLY A 25 -0.23 5.99 -12.45
C GLY A 25 -1.13 6.12 -11.21
N ILE A 26 -2.46 6.02 -11.34
CA ILE A 26 -3.39 6.11 -10.19
C ILE A 26 -3.07 5.06 -9.10
N TRP A 27 -2.56 3.89 -9.50
CA TRP A 27 -2.19 2.78 -8.61
C TRP A 27 -1.12 3.16 -7.56
N GLU A 28 -0.28 4.17 -7.84
CA GLU A 28 0.77 4.65 -6.91
C GLU A 28 0.23 5.16 -5.58
N LYS A 29 -1.06 5.47 -5.50
CA LYS A 29 -1.73 5.90 -4.26
C LYS A 29 -2.27 4.76 -3.41
N HIS A 30 -2.26 3.53 -3.93
CA HIS A 30 -3.05 2.42 -3.38
C HIS A 30 -2.21 1.20 -2.96
N PHE A 31 -0.89 1.37 -2.82
CA PHE A 31 0.05 0.31 -2.41
C PHE A 31 0.06 0.03 -0.89
N GLY A 32 -0.57 0.88 -0.09
CA GLY A 32 -0.59 0.72 1.36
C GLY A 32 -1.25 -0.58 1.78
N LEU A 33 -0.65 -1.27 2.75
CA LEU A 33 -1.33 -2.34 3.50
C LEU A 33 -2.51 -1.79 4.32
N PHE A 34 -2.40 -0.52 4.75
CA PHE A 34 -3.42 0.24 5.43
C PHE A 34 -3.89 1.43 4.58
N THR A 35 -5.13 1.85 4.79
CA THR A 35 -5.65 3.11 4.26
C THR A 35 -5.05 4.30 4.99
N VAL A 36 -5.22 5.52 4.46
CA VAL A 36 -4.73 6.77 5.07
C VAL A 36 -5.27 6.98 6.49
N ASP A 37 -6.48 6.52 6.77
CA ASP A 37 -7.13 6.56 8.10
C ASP A 37 -6.78 5.35 8.99
N GLY A 38 -5.83 4.51 8.57
CA GLY A 38 -5.30 3.43 9.39
C GLY A 38 -6.13 2.14 9.39
N LYS A 39 -7.08 1.97 8.48
CA LYS A 39 -7.83 0.71 8.34
C LYS A 39 -7.02 -0.30 7.57
N ALA A 40 -6.98 -1.54 8.06
CA ALA A 40 -6.35 -2.65 7.35
C ALA A 40 -7.12 -2.97 6.06
N LYS A 41 -6.41 -3.18 4.94
CA LYS A 41 -7.02 -3.72 3.72
C LYS A 41 -7.25 -5.22 3.86
N VAL A 42 -8.27 -5.73 3.15
CA VAL A 42 -8.83 -7.09 3.27
C VAL A 42 -7.79 -8.22 3.18
N PHE A 43 -6.64 -8.00 2.55
CA PHE A 43 -5.54 -8.96 2.47
C PHE A 43 -4.86 -9.27 3.82
N LEU A 44 -5.08 -8.45 4.87
CA LEU A 44 -4.52 -8.64 6.21
C LEU A 44 -5.46 -9.38 7.17
N VAL A 45 -6.66 -9.77 6.74
CA VAL A 45 -7.59 -10.50 7.60
C VAL A 45 -7.16 -11.97 7.60
N GLU A 46 -6.71 -12.45 8.74
CA GLU A 46 -6.38 -13.86 8.96
C GLU A 46 -7.70 -14.65 8.97
N PHE A 47 -7.89 -15.55 7.99
CA PHE A 47 -8.96 -16.54 8.07
C PHE A 47 -8.52 -17.59 9.09
N SER A 48 -9.05 -17.48 10.32
CA SER A 48 -8.96 -18.55 11.34
C SER A 48 -9.69 -19.80 10.90
#